data_AF-A0A5E4WVC4-F1
#
_entry.id   AF-A0A5E4WVC4-F1
#
_cell.length_a   1.000
_cell.length_b   1.000
_cell.length_c   1.000
_cell.angle_alpha   90.00
_cell.angle_beta   90.00
_cell.angle_gamma   90.00
#
_symmetry.space_group_name_H-M   'P 1'
#
loop_
_entity.id
_entity.type
_entity.pdbx_description
1 polymer ?
#
loop_
_entity_poly.entity_id
_entity_poly.type
_entity_poly.pdbx_seq_one_letter_code
_entity_poly.pdbx_strand_id
1 'polypeptide(L)'
;MQFGPGMVCCNKYRAKAGLCCDLDAQLDCVAFESARLAAHAPRRLPEFLTSLLAVFPPNVLFVQARRGGYVDTFIEAAACYCATYPTLDERRTFFHFLAGHFTAEQTERFKTLHNAEWQRLRGKV
;
A
#
# COMPACT_ATOMS: atom_id res chain seq x y z
N MET A 1 18.71 16.91 -2.10
CA MET A 1 17.39 16.31 -1.81
C MET A 1 16.79 15.91 -3.16
N GLN A 2 16.87 14.63 -3.52
CA GLN A 2 16.38 14.15 -4.81
C GLN A 2 15.19 13.23 -4.56
N PHE A 3 14.00 13.71 -4.89
CA PHE A 3 12.91 12.82 -5.23
C PHE A 3 13.42 11.86 -6.32
N GLY A 4 13.08 10.58 -6.22
CA GLY A 4 13.29 9.67 -7.34
C GLY A 4 12.60 10.21 -8.60
N PRO A 5 13.07 9.86 -9.81
CA PRO A 5 12.41 10.26 -11.05
C PRO A 5 10.90 9.97 -11.00
N GLY A 6 10.07 11.01 -11.21
CA GLY A 6 8.61 10.90 -11.18
C GLY A 6 7.93 11.16 -9.81
N MET A 7 8.69 11.33 -8.72
CA MET A 7 8.11 11.66 -7.42
C MET A 7 8.05 13.18 -7.18
N VAL A 8 6.96 13.66 -6.59
CA VAL A 8 6.75 15.07 -6.22
C VAL A 8 6.31 15.18 -4.77
N CYS A 9 6.60 16.31 -4.12
CA CYS A 9 6.08 16.58 -2.78
C CYS A 9 4.55 16.62 -2.81
N CYS A 10 3.91 15.94 -1.87
CA CYS A 10 2.45 15.93 -1.70
C CYS A 10 1.84 17.34 -1.49
N ASN A 11 2.65 18.33 -1.07
CA ASN A 11 2.24 19.73 -0.93
C ASN A 11 3.02 20.63 -1.90
N LYS A 12 2.34 21.05 -2.97
CA LYS A 12 2.90 21.95 -4.01
C LYS A 12 3.41 23.30 -3.47
N TYR A 13 2.84 23.83 -2.40
CA TYR A 13 3.26 25.10 -1.81
C TYR A 13 4.58 24.95 -1.05
N ARG A 14 4.76 23.84 -0.34
CA ARG A 14 6.04 23.50 0.29
C ARG A 14 7.13 23.27 -0.75
N ALA A 15 6.80 22.60 -1.86
CA ALA A 15 7.73 22.41 -2.96
C ALA A 15 8.24 23.73 -3.54
N LYS A 16 7.34 24.69 -3.79
CA LYS A 16 7.70 26.04 -4.25
C LYS A 16 8.60 26.80 -3.28
N ALA A 17 8.49 26.53 -1.98
CA ALA A 17 9.32 27.14 -0.95
C ALA A 17 10.63 26.38 -0.66
N GLY A 18 10.96 25.32 -1.40
CA GLY A 18 12.14 24.49 -1.14
C GLY A 18 12.03 23.59 0.09
N LEU A 19 10.81 23.42 0.64
CA LEU A 19 10.51 22.65 1.86
C LEU A 19 9.91 21.27 1.55
N CYS A 20 10.31 20.71 0.42
CA CYS A 20 9.98 19.35 0.01
C CYS A 20 10.32 18.34 1.12
N CYS A 21 9.41 17.42 1.40
CA CYS A 21 9.71 16.29 2.27
C CYS A 21 10.55 15.27 1.48
N ASP A 22 11.66 14.81 2.07
CA ASP A 22 12.35 13.62 1.58
C ASP A 22 11.51 12.35 1.84
N LEU A 23 12.02 11.20 1.38
CA LEU A 23 11.32 9.93 1.50
C LEU A 23 11.10 9.55 2.99
N ASP A 24 12.08 9.79 3.85
CA ASP A 24 11.98 9.45 5.27
C ASP A 24 10.87 10.26 5.95
N ALA A 25 10.84 11.58 5.73
CA ALA A 25 9.77 12.44 6.24
C ALA A 25 8.38 12.05 5.68
N GLN A 26 8.31 11.60 4.43
CA GLN A 26 7.05 11.08 3.87
C GLN A 26 6.61 9.78 4.54
N LEU A 27 7.55 8.86 4.78
CA LEU A 27 7.27 7.60 5.46
C LEU A 27 6.85 7.81 6.92
N ASP A 28 7.42 8.81 7.60
CA ASP A 28 6.99 9.20 8.94
C ASP A 28 5.55 9.75 8.94
N CYS A 29 5.19 10.59 7.96
CA CYS A 29 3.81 11.04 7.79
C CYS A 29 2.85 9.86 7.54
N VAL A 30 3.24 8.93 6.67
CA VAL A 30 2.47 7.71 6.39
C VAL A 30 2.30 6.87 7.65
N ALA A 31 3.35 6.66 8.43
CA ALA A 31 3.32 5.87 9.66
C ALA A 31 2.41 6.53 10.71
N PHE A 32 2.55 7.84 10.91
CA PHE A 32 1.72 8.59 11.85
C PHE A 32 0.23 8.53 11.47
N GLU A 33 -0.10 8.79 10.22
CA GLU A 33 -1.49 8.76 9.76
C GLU A 33 -2.06 7.34 9.79
N SER A 34 -1.27 6.32 9.43
CA SER A 34 -1.69 4.92 9.53
C SER A 34 -2.00 4.52 10.97
N ALA A 35 -1.14 4.90 11.93
CA ALA A 35 -1.37 4.65 13.35
C ALA A 35 -2.62 5.38 13.86
N ARG A 36 -2.80 6.64 13.46
CA ARG A 36 -3.98 7.44 13.81
C ARG A 36 -5.27 6.81 13.27
N LEU A 37 -5.26 6.35 12.02
CA LEU A 37 -6.41 5.67 11.41
C LEU A 37 -6.66 4.30 12.05
N ALA A 38 -5.61 3.52 12.31
CA ALA A 38 -5.75 2.24 13.01
C ALA A 38 -6.44 2.40 14.38
N ALA A 39 -6.07 3.45 15.13
CA ALA A 39 -6.62 3.71 16.47
C ALA A 39 -8.03 4.32 16.44
N HIS A 40 -8.31 5.23 15.51
CA HIS A 40 -9.51 6.09 15.60
C HIS A 40 -10.50 5.94 14.44
N ALA A 41 -10.09 5.34 13.33
CA ALA A 41 -10.94 5.14 12.16
C ALA A 41 -10.50 3.92 11.34
N PRO A 42 -10.46 2.70 11.92
CA PRO A 42 -9.85 1.53 11.30
C PRO A 42 -10.49 1.15 9.95
N ARG A 43 -11.78 1.47 9.76
CA ARG A 43 -12.50 1.26 8.49
C ARG A 43 -11.94 2.08 7.31
N ARG A 44 -11.24 3.19 7.58
CA ARG A 44 -10.65 4.07 6.56
C ARG A 44 -9.20 3.68 6.22
N LEU A 45 -8.56 2.85 7.05
CA LEU A 45 -7.18 2.45 6.86
C LEU A 45 -6.95 1.65 5.56
N PRO A 46 -7.81 0.67 5.16
CA PRO A 46 -7.61 -0.04 3.90
C PRO A 46 -7.60 0.87 2.66
N GLU A 47 -8.54 1.83 2.59
CA GLU A 47 -8.63 2.79 1.47
C GLU A 47 -7.39 3.69 1.43
N PHE A 48 -6.94 4.17 2.59
CA PHE A 48 -5.73 4.95 2.71
C PHE A 48 -4.49 4.16 2.23
N LEU A 49 -4.31 2.92 2.73
CA LEU A 49 -3.19 2.06 2.30
C LEU A 49 -3.22 1.74 0.80
N THR A 50 -4.41 1.56 0.23
CA THR A 50 -4.58 1.33 -1.22
C THR A 50 -4.09 2.54 -2.02
N SER A 51 -4.39 3.76 -1.58
CA SER A 51 -3.88 4.98 -2.21
C SER A 51 -2.36 5.11 -2.13
N LEU A 52 -1.74 4.61 -1.05
CA LEU A 52 -0.30 4.64 -0.86
C LEU A 52 0.44 3.62 -1.74
N LEU A 53 -0.17 2.47 -2.04
CA LEU A 53 0.42 1.44 -2.92
C LEU A 53 0.64 1.91 -4.35
N ALA A 54 -0.03 2.99 -4.79
CA ALA A 54 0.22 3.64 -6.07
C ALA A 54 1.46 4.54 -6.07
N VAL A 55 1.97 4.93 -4.89
CA VAL A 55 3.01 5.95 -4.74
C VAL A 55 4.28 5.40 -4.11
N PHE A 56 4.15 4.46 -3.18
CA PHE A 56 5.26 3.90 -2.41
C PHE A 56 5.50 2.42 -2.73
N PRO A 57 6.77 1.96 -2.69
CA PRO A 57 7.09 0.55 -2.81
C PRO A 57 6.34 -0.29 -1.75
N PRO A 58 5.63 -1.37 -2.15
CA PRO A 58 4.82 -2.17 -1.22
C PRO A 58 5.61 -2.79 -0.06
N ASN A 59 6.89 -3.15 -0.29
CA ASN A 59 7.75 -3.71 0.74
C ASN A 59 8.07 -2.69 1.86
N VAL A 60 8.20 -1.40 1.52
CA VAL A 60 8.44 -0.34 2.50
C VAL A 60 7.19 -0.12 3.35
N LEU A 61 6.01 -0.10 2.72
CA LEU A 61 4.74 0.00 3.43
C LEU A 61 4.48 -1.22 4.32
N PHE A 62 4.87 -2.42 3.89
CA PHE A 62 4.75 -3.64 4.70
C PHE A 62 5.60 -3.58 5.97
N VAL A 63 6.83 -3.05 5.89
CA VAL A 63 7.67 -2.84 7.09
C VAL A 63 6.98 -1.90 8.08
N GLN A 64 6.34 -0.83 7.60
CA GLN A 64 5.58 0.09 8.45
C GLN A 64 4.35 -0.60 9.06
N ALA A 65 3.60 -1.37 8.27
CA ALA A 65 2.46 -2.14 8.75
C ALA A 65 2.83 -3.13 9.86
N ARG A 66 4.00 -3.77 9.72
CA ARG A 66 4.53 -4.65 10.76
C ARG A 66 4.89 -3.90 12.03
N ARG A 67 5.51 -2.72 11.92
CA ARG A 67 5.87 -1.88 13.07
C ARG A 67 4.64 -1.32 13.79
N GLY A 68 3.60 -0.95 13.04
CA GLY A 68 2.37 -0.38 13.59
C GLY A 68 1.29 -1.39 13.95
N GLY A 69 1.52 -2.70 13.74
CA GLY A 69 0.58 -3.75 14.15
C GLY A 69 -0.68 -3.86 13.28
N TYR A 70 -0.65 -3.40 12.03
CA TYR A 70 -1.79 -3.43 11.09
C TYR A 70 -1.50 -4.26 9.82
N VAL A 71 -0.74 -5.35 9.98
CA VAL A 71 -0.33 -6.23 8.87
C VAL A 71 -1.53 -6.82 8.12
N ASP A 72 -2.56 -7.28 8.82
CA ASP A 72 -3.74 -7.86 8.17
C ASP A 72 -4.46 -6.85 7.28
N THR A 73 -4.60 -5.61 7.76
CA THR A 73 -5.20 -4.52 6.99
C THR A 73 -4.35 -4.15 5.77
N PHE A 74 -3.02 -4.23 5.88
CA PHE A 74 -2.13 -4.06 4.75
C PHE A 74 -2.31 -5.17 3.71
N ILE A 75 -2.40 -6.43 4.13
CA ILE A 75 -2.61 -7.57 3.22
C ILE A 75 -3.94 -7.41 2.47
N GLU A 76 -4.99 -6.97 3.16
CA GLU A 76 -6.30 -6.65 2.55
C GLU A 76 -6.19 -5.55 1.49
N ALA A 77 -5.58 -4.41 1.84
CA ALA A 77 -5.37 -3.31 0.89
C ALA A 77 -4.52 -3.73 -0.32
N ALA A 78 -3.45 -4.50 -0.08
CA ALA A 78 -2.59 -5.02 -1.13
C ALA A 78 -3.33 -6.01 -2.04
N ALA A 79 -4.19 -6.86 -1.49
CA ALA A 79 -5.02 -7.78 -2.27
C ALA A 79 -5.98 -7.01 -3.18
N CYS A 80 -6.63 -5.98 -2.62
CA CYS A 80 -7.52 -5.12 -3.37
C CYS A 80 -6.80 -4.40 -4.51
N TYR A 81 -5.65 -3.79 -4.21
CA TYR A 81 -4.83 -3.10 -5.20
C TYR A 81 -4.34 -4.06 -6.29
N CYS A 82 -3.82 -5.23 -5.93
CA CYS A 82 -3.37 -6.25 -6.86
C CYS A 82 -4.49 -6.67 -7.84
N ALA A 83 -5.72 -6.87 -7.32
CA ALA A 83 -6.86 -7.25 -8.15
C ALA A 83 -7.28 -6.17 -9.17
N THR A 84 -6.85 -4.91 -9.01
CA THR A 84 -7.14 -3.85 -9.99
C THR A 84 -6.32 -3.97 -11.28
N TYR A 85 -5.16 -4.63 -11.24
CA TYR A 85 -4.31 -4.77 -12.42
C TYR A 85 -5.04 -5.51 -13.54
N PRO A 86 -5.04 -4.98 -14.78
CA PRO A 86 -5.80 -5.54 -15.88
C PRO A 86 -5.21 -6.87 -16.38
N THR A 87 -3.88 -7.00 -16.42
CA THR A 87 -3.24 -8.18 -16.99
C THR A 87 -2.88 -9.22 -15.93
N LEU A 88 -2.87 -10.49 -16.34
CA LEU A 88 -2.43 -11.59 -15.46
C LEU A 88 -0.95 -11.44 -15.06
N ASP A 89 -0.13 -10.90 -15.95
CA ASP A 89 1.31 -10.75 -15.74
C ASP A 89 1.62 -9.69 -14.66
N GLU A 90 0.97 -8.52 -14.71
CA GLU A 90 1.08 -7.50 -13.67
C GLU A 90 0.63 -8.03 -12.30
N ARG A 91 -0.50 -8.75 -12.26
CA ARG A 91 -0.99 -9.38 -11.02
C ARG A 91 0.01 -10.38 -10.46
N ARG A 92 0.55 -11.27 -11.29
CA ARG A 92 1.55 -12.26 -10.86
C ARG A 92 2.82 -11.59 -10.37
N THR A 93 3.30 -10.58 -11.09
CA THR A 93 4.51 -9.83 -10.73
C THR A 93 4.34 -9.17 -9.36
N PHE A 94 3.25 -8.43 -9.16
CA PHE A 94 2.96 -7.81 -7.87
C PHE A 94 2.77 -8.85 -6.76
N PHE A 95 2.06 -9.94 -7.05
CA PHE A 95 1.80 -11.00 -6.10
C PHE A 95 3.11 -11.65 -5.62
N HIS A 96 3.97 -12.08 -6.54
CA HIS A 96 5.24 -12.73 -6.23
C HIS A 96 6.20 -11.79 -5.50
N PHE A 97 6.21 -10.52 -5.86
CA PHE A 97 7.00 -9.51 -5.15
C PHE A 97 6.63 -9.45 -3.66
N LEU A 98 5.34 -9.32 -3.33
CA LEU A 98 4.90 -9.27 -1.92
C LEU A 98 5.01 -10.62 -1.21
N ALA A 99 4.73 -11.74 -1.90
CA ALA A 99 4.86 -13.07 -1.32
C ALA A 99 6.28 -13.36 -0.82
N GLY A 100 7.32 -12.78 -1.45
CA GLY A 100 8.70 -12.87 -0.98
C GLY A 100 8.96 -12.20 0.39
N HIS A 101 8.05 -11.34 0.86
CA HIS A 101 8.12 -10.68 2.16
C HIS A 101 7.16 -11.28 3.20
N PHE A 102 6.19 -12.08 2.77
CA PHE A 102 5.15 -12.64 3.61
C PHE A 102 5.54 -14.01 4.17
N THR A 103 4.96 -14.38 5.31
CA THR A 103 4.96 -15.78 5.76
C THR A 103 4.06 -16.62 4.85
N ALA A 104 4.14 -17.95 4.97
CA ALA A 104 3.26 -18.86 4.22
C ALA A 104 1.77 -18.58 4.50
N GLU A 105 1.41 -18.35 5.76
CA GLU A 105 0.04 -18.03 6.18
C GLU A 105 -0.44 -16.70 5.57
N GLN A 106 0.39 -15.65 5.65
CA GLN A 106 0.09 -14.34 5.07
C GLN A 106 -0.06 -14.42 3.55
N THR A 107 0.74 -15.26 2.88
CA THR A 107 0.67 -15.49 1.44
C THR A 107 -0.63 -16.16 1.03
N GLU A 108 -1.09 -17.19 1.76
CA GLU A 108 -2.38 -17.84 1.50
C GLU A 108 -3.58 -16.91 1.79
N ARG A 109 -3.49 -16.09 2.84
CA ARG A 109 -4.49 -15.05 3.11
C ARG A 109 -4.55 -14.04 1.97
N PHE A 110 -3.39 -13.54 1.53
CA PHE A 110 -3.27 -12.59 0.42
C PHE A 110 -3.88 -13.14 -0.87
N LYS A 111 -3.59 -14.41 -1.20
CA LYS A 111 -4.16 -15.12 -2.35
C LYS A 111 -5.68 -15.25 -2.28
N THR A 112 -6.20 -15.63 -1.11
CA THR A 112 -7.65 -15.76 -0.89
C THR A 112 -8.37 -14.43 -1.10
N LEU A 113 -7.86 -13.37 -0.48
CA LEU A 113 -8.44 -12.03 -0.60
C LEU A 113 -8.36 -11.48 -2.03
N HIS A 114 -7.21 -11.68 -2.70
CA HIS A 114 -7.03 -11.29 -4.10
C HIS A 114 -8.07 -11.97 -4.98
N ASN A 115 -8.26 -13.29 -4.83
CA ASN A 115 -9.21 -14.04 -5.65
C ASN A 115 -10.65 -13.58 -5.42
N ALA A 116 -11.03 -13.35 -4.16
CA ALA A 116 -12.35 -12.83 -3.81
C ALA A 116 -12.59 -11.45 -4.45
N GLU A 117 -11.62 -10.55 -4.36
CA GLU A 117 -11.74 -9.21 -4.95
C GLU A 117 -11.76 -9.26 -6.48
N TRP A 118 -10.90 -10.06 -7.09
CA TRP A 118 -10.87 -10.25 -8.54
C TRP A 118 -12.25 -10.70 -9.06
N GLN A 119 -12.87 -11.68 -8.39
CA GLN A 119 -14.22 -12.12 -8.70
C GLN A 119 -15.26 -11.02 -8.46
N ARG A 120 -15.14 -10.21 -7.39
CA ARG A 120 -16.05 -9.07 -7.17
C ARG A 120 -15.97 -8.02 -8.29
N LEU A 121 -14.77 -7.75 -8.80
CA LEU A 121 -14.51 -6.74 -9.83
C LEU A 121 -14.90 -7.19 -11.24
N ARG A 122 -15.01 -8.51 -11.50
CA ARG A 122 -15.24 -9.08 -12.84
C ARG A 122 -16.43 -10.04 -12.93
N GLY A 123 -16.97 -10.48 -11.79
CA GLY A 123 -18.15 -11.34 -11.69
C GLY A 123 -19.47 -10.59 -11.81
N LYS A 124 -19.44 -9.30 -12.15
CA LYS A 124 -20.60 -8.59 -12.68
C LYS A 124 -20.73 -8.93 -14.17
N VAL A 125 -21.34 -10.08 -14.44
CA VAL A 125 -21.90 -10.43 -15.76
C VAL A 125 -23.40 -10.51 -15.60
#